data_AF-A0A196SJD8-F1
#
_entry.id   AF-A0A196SJD8-F1
#
_cell.length_a   1.000
_cell.length_b   1.000
_cell.length_c   1.000
_cell.angle_alpha   90.00
_cell.angle_beta   90.00
_cell.angle_gamma   90.00
#
_symmetry.space_group_name_H-M   'P 1'
#
loop_
_entity.id
_entity.type
_entity.pdbx_description
1 polymer ?
#
loop_
_entity_poly.entity_id
_entity_poly.type
_entity_poly.pdbx_seq_one_letter_code
_entity_poly.pdbx_strand_id
1 'polypeptide(L)'
;MGKRMRMKQMRQEAIMTQGAKGNSAVVAMRKYVHKMTIAKDVKENVQRIEEAVNKITKMLDEGDTEKLVDYLKVFSRSANVVTEKLEFRYISPLVSVLQDKLVDNPRIEIALFAWVRAILCYHGDKLEKSTDLKQCFFKLHKLIESRSSTYEGVGVLLGHTDVLVKMMIEDHPELKSAFALPKGSSK
;
A
#
# COMPACT_ATOMS: atom_id res chain seq x y z
N MET A 1 -5.60 -75.14 -8.21
CA MET A 1 -4.96 -73.85 -8.62
C MET A 1 -5.54 -72.60 -7.94
N GLY A 2 -6.74 -72.60 -7.33
CA GLY A 2 -7.40 -71.37 -6.84
C GLY A 2 -6.83 -70.69 -5.58
N LYS A 3 -6.19 -71.40 -4.64
CA LYS A 3 -5.70 -70.80 -3.38
C LYS A 3 -4.49 -69.87 -3.53
N ARG A 4 -3.60 -70.13 -4.50
CA ARG A 4 -2.38 -69.32 -4.72
C ARG A 4 -2.67 -67.96 -5.38
N MET A 5 -3.67 -67.89 -6.25
CA MET A 5 -4.10 -66.62 -6.85
C MET A 5 -4.77 -65.69 -5.83
N ARG A 6 -5.64 -66.23 -4.97
CA ARG A 6 -6.34 -65.46 -3.93
C ARG A 6 -5.38 -64.76 -2.95
N MET A 7 -4.29 -65.43 -2.57
CA MET A 7 -3.28 -64.84 -1.68
C MET A 7 -2.46 -63.72 -2.33
N LYS A 8 -2.17 -63.80 -3.64
CA LYS A 8 -1.49 -62.71 -4.35
C LYS A 8 -2.39 -61.48 -4.45
N GLN A 9 -3.68 -61.69 -4.72
CA GLN A 9 -4.68 -60.63 -4.84
C GLN A 9 -4.89 -59.88 -3.52
N MET A 10 -5.02 -60.59 -2.40
CA MET A 10 -5.12 -59.97 -1.06
C MET A 10 -3.86 -59.19 -0.67
N ARG A 11 -2.66 -59.67 -1.04
CA ARG A 11 -1.42 -58.91 -0.81
C ARG A 11 -1.37 -57.63 -1.64
N GLN A 12 -1.81 -57.68 -2.90
CA GLN A 12 -1.86 -56.50 -3.78
C GLN A 12 -2.86 -55.45 -3.24
N GLU A 13 -4.03 -55.89 -2.78
CA GLU A 13 -5.06 -55.02 -2.19
C GLU A 13 -4.60 -54.38 -0.88
N ALA A 14 -3.90 -55.13 -0.02
CA ALA A 14 -3.32 -54.62 1.23
C ALA A 14 -2.23 -53.55 0.99
N ILE A 15 -1.38 -53.76 -0.02
CA ILE A 15 -0.34 -52.79 -0.41
C ILE A 15 -0.99 -51.53 -1.00
N MET A 16 -2.01 -51.67 -1.84
CA MET A 16 -2.76 -50.54 -2.42
C MET A 16 -3.53 -49.75 -1.36
N THR A 17 -4.11 -50.41 -0.35
CA THR A 17 -4.82 -49.73 0.75
C THR A 17 -3.87 -49.07 1.76
N GLN A 18 -2.69 -49.63 2.03
CA GLN A 18 -1.65 -48.95 2.82
C GLN A 18 -1.07 -47.75 2.07
N GLY A 19 -0.82 -47.87 0.76
CA GLY A 19 -0.38 -46.75 -0.10
C GLY A 19 -1.40 -45.61 -0.18
N ALA A 20 -2.70 -45.94 -0.26
CA ALA A 20 -3.79 -44.96 -0.26
C ALA A 20 -3.94 -44.24 1.10
N LYS A 21 -3.82 -44.96 2.21
CA LYS A 21 -3.85 -44.37 3.57
C LYS A 21 -2.62 -43.50 3.85
N GLY A 22 -1.43 -43.92 3.39
CA GLY A 22 -0.20 -43.13 3.47
C GLY A 22 -0.30 -41.81 2.70
N ASN A 23 -0.86 -41.83 1.49
CA ASN A 23 -1.11 -40.61 0.71
C ASN A 23 -2.15 -39.69 1.37
N SER A 24 -3.23 -40.25 1.93
CA SER A 24 -4.23 -39.46 2.66
C SER A 24 -3.65 -38.75 3.89
N ALA A 25 -2.82 -39.44 4.67
CA ALA A 25 -2.17 -38.86 5.85
C ALA A 25 -1.18 -37.75 5.46
N VAL A 26 -0.37 -37.96 4.41
CA VAL A 26 0.57 -36.94 3.91
C VAL A 26 -0.17 -35.71 3.38
N VAL A 27 -1.30 -35.87 2.69
CA VAL A 27 -2.13 -34.75 2.22
C VAL A 27 -2.75 -33.98 3.39
N ALA A 28 -3.25 -34.68 4.42
CA ALA A 28 -3.77 -34.03 5.62
C ALA A 28 -2.68 -33.26 6.37
N MET A 29 -1.49 -33.84 6.50
CA MET A 29 -0.32 -33.19 7.10
C MET A 29 0.09 -31.93 6.33
N ARG A 30 0.11 -31.99 4.99
CA ARG A 30 0.45 -30.84 4.14
C ARG A 30 -0.59 -29.72 4.27
N LYS A 31 -1.89 -30.05 4.33
CA LYS A 31 -2.96 -29.06 4.61
C LYS A 31 -2.82 -28.45 6.00
N TYR A 32 -2.48 -29.24 7.02
CA TYR A 32 -2.26 -28.76 8.38
C TYR A 32 -1.07 -27.81 8.47
N VAL A 33 0.07 -28.19 7.90
CA VAL A 33 1.27 -27.34 7.82
C VAL A 33 0.95 -26.03 7.11
N HIS A 34 0.26 -26.07 5.97
CA HIS A 34 -0.13 -24.87 5.24
C HIS A 34 -1.06 -23.95 6.05
N LYS A 35 -2.06 -24.50 6.76
CA LYS A 35 -2.91 -23.73 7.68
C LYS A 35 -2.11 -23.10 8.81
N MET A 36 -1.15 -23.84 9.39
CA MET A 36 -0.27 -23.32 10.45
C MET A 36 0.63 -22.19 9.94
N THR A 37 1.17 -22.31 8.72
CA THR A 37 1.96 -21.26 8.07
C THR A 37 1.12 -20.00 7.86
N ILE A 38 -0.08 -20.12 7.29
CA ILE A 38 -1.00 -18.98 7.12
C ILE A 38 -1.32 -18.33 8.47
N ALA A 39 -1.61 -19.13 9.51
CA ALA A 39 -1.91 -18.60 10.84
C ALA A 39 -0.72 -17.85 11.46
N LYS A 40 0.50 -18.34 11.25
CA LYS A 40 1.73 -17.67 11.67
C LYS A 40 1.93 -16.34 10.93
N ASP A 41 1.77 -16.34 9.60
CA ASP A 41 1.92 -15.15 8.76
C ASP A 41 0.87 -14.07 9.12
N VAL A 42 -0.37 -14.49 9.42
CA VAL A 42 -1.43 -13.60 9.91
C VAL A 42 -1.05 -13.02 11.27
N LYS A 43 -0.54 -13.84 12.20
CA LYS A 43 -0.14 -13.37 13.53
C LYS A 43 1.01 -12.36 13.48
N GLU A 44 2.04 -12.64 12.66
CA GLU A 44 3.17 -11.72 12.45
C GLU A 44 2.69 -10.39 11.83
N ASN A 45 1.76 -10.44 10.88
CA ASN A 45 1.17 -9.22 10.31
C ASN A 45 0.34 -8.42 11.33
N VAL A 46 -0.46 -9.08 12.17
CA VAL A 46 -1.23 -8.41 13.23
C VAL A 46 -0.30 -7.68 14.20
N GLN A 47 0.74 -8.37 14.66
CA GLN A 47 1.73 -7.80 15.57
C GLN A 47 2.46 -6.60 14.93
N ARG A 48 2.86 -6.72 13.66
CA ARG A 48 3.50 -5.63 12.92
C ARG A 48 2.62 -4.38 12.82
N ILE A 49 1.30 -4.55 12.65
CA ILE A 49 0.36 -3.43 12.63
C ILE A 49 0.23 -2.79 14.02
N GLU A 50 0.14 -3.59 15.08
CA GLU A 50 0.06 -3.08 16.45
C GLU A 50 1.31 -2.29 16.85
N GLU A 51 2.50 -2.80 16.50
CA GLU A 51 3.76 -2.10 16.67
C GLU A 51 3.77 -0.76 15.91
N ALA A 52 3.23 -0.73 14.68
CA ALA A 52 3.14 0.50 13.90
C ALA A 52 2.20 1.53 14.53
N VAL A 53 1.03 1.11 15.03
CA VAL A 53 0.10 1.97 15.78
C VAL A 53 0.81 2.56 16.99
N ASN A 54 1.42 1.72 17.83
CA ASN A 54 2.13 2.15 19.04
C ASN A 54 3.29 3.11 18.75
N LYS A 55 4.00 2.91 17.64
CA LYS A 55 5.10 3.79 17.27
C LYS A 55 4.58 5.15 16.80
N ILE A 56 3.50 5.18 16.02
CA ILE A 56 2.87 6.41 15.55
C ILE A 56 2.31 7.21 16.74
N THR A 57 1.57 6.56 17.66
CA THR A 57 1.04 7.24 18.85
C THR A 57 2.16 7.83 19.69
N LYS A 58 3.22 7.06 19.94
CA LYS A 58 4.40 7.53 20.67
C LYS A 58 5.03 8.76 20.02
N MET A 59 5.27 8.74 18.71
CA MET A 59 5.88 9.88 18.00
C MET A 59 4.96 11.11 17.99
N LEU A 60 3.64 10.92 17.96
CA LEU A 60 2.67 12.00 18.11
C LEU A 60 2.67 12.58 19.53
N ASP A 61 2.73 11.73 20.56
CA ASP A 61 2.80 12.15 21.97
C ASP A 61 4.11 12.89 22.28
N GLU A 62 5.22 12.47 21.68
CA GLU A 62 6.54 13.10 21.82
C GLU A 62 6.72 14.36 20.95
N GLY A 63 5.80 14.61 20.00
CA GLY A 63 5.91 15.72 19.05
C GLY A 63 7.03 15.59 18.02
N ASP A 64 7.58 14.38 17.81
CA ASP A 64 8.66 14.12 16.86
C ASP A 64 8.12 13.97 15.42
N THR A 65 7.77 15.11 14.82
CA THR A 65 7.09 15.16 13.52
C THR A 65 7.97 14.70 12.35
N GLU A 66 9.28 14.90 12.41
CA GLU A 66 10.19 14.45 11.34
C GLU A 66 10.31 12.93 11.30
N LYS A 67 10.57 12.29 12.45
CA LYS A 67 10.64 10.83 12.51
C LYS A 67 9.30 10.19 12.19
N LEU A 68 8.20 10.81 12.61
CA LEU A 68 6.86 10.36 12.24
C LEU A 68 6.70 10.34 10.72
N VAL A 69 7.03 11.44 10.05
CA VAL A 69 6.88 11.56 8.59
C VAL A 69 7.72 10.53 7.85
N ASP A 70 8.96 10.32 8.26
CA ASP A 70 9.82 9.30 7.66
C ASP A 70 9.27 7.88 7.86
N TYR A 71 8.72 7.60 9.04
CA TYR A 71 8.07 6.34 9.31
C TYR A 71 6.80 6.13 8.46
N LEU A 72 5.96 7.16 8.34
CA LEU A 72 4.74 7.12 7.53
C LEU A 72 5.03 6.87 6.06
N LYS A 73 6.13 7.39 5.50
CA LYS A 73 6.55 7.12 4.12
C LYS A 73 6.79 5.62 3.90
N VAL A 74 7.60 5.02 4.79
CA VAL A 74 7.99 3.60 4.72
C VAL A 74 6.77 2.69 4.93
N PHE A 75 5.84 3.10 5.79
CA PHE A 75 4.68 2.29 6.18
C PHE A 75 3.38 2.62 5.43
N SER A 76 3.45 3.44 4.38
CA SER A 76 2.30 3.94 3.61
C SER A 76 1.37 2.86 3.05
N ARG A 77 1.91 1.68 2.68
CA ARG A 77 1.09 0.55 2.17
C ARG A 77 0.10 0.00 3.20
N SER A 78 0.36 0.21 4.48
CA SER A 78 -0.49 -0.27 5.58
C SER A 78 -1.37 0.83 6.15
N ALA A 79 -1.39 2.04 5.55
CA ALA A 79 -2.08 3.21 6.08
C ALA A 79 -3.54 2.90 6.47
N ASN A 80 -4.30 2.25 5.59
CA ASN A 80 -5.69 1.88 5.85
C ASN A 80 -5.86 1.07 7.15
N VAL A 81 -5.11 -0.03 7.29
CA VAL A 81 -5.23 -0.96 8.42
C VAL A 81 -4.75 -0.33 9.72
N VAL A 82 -3.71 0.51 9.64
CA VAL A 82 -3.17 1.21 10.81
C VAL A 82 -4.12 2.32 11.27
N THR A 83 -4.63 3.12 10.35
CA THR A 83 -5.57 4.22 10.65
C THR A 83 -6.89 3.73 11.23
N GLU A 84 -7.37 2.57 10.78
CA GLU A 84 -8.55 1.92 11.35
C GLU A 84 -8.37 1.59 12.84
N LYS A 85 -7.17 1.15 13.23
CA LYS A 85 -6.84 0.79 14.61
C LYS A 85 -6.38 1.96 15.48
N LEU A 86 -6.12 3.12 14.88
CA LEU A 86 -5.63 4.30 15.60
C LEU A 86 -6.77 4.95 16.39
N GLU A 87 -6.53 5.26 17.66
CA GLU A 87 -7.54 5.95 18.48
C GLU A 87 -7.84 7.34 17.91
N PHE A 88 -9.11 7.74 17.95
CA PHE A 88 -9.58 8.96 17.29
C PHE A 88 -8.87 10.24 17.78
N ARG A 89 -8.43 10.28 19.05
CA ARG A 89 -7.69 11.44 19.61
C ARG A 89 -6.39 11.74 18.86
N TYR A 90 -5.77 10.76 18.22
CA TYR A 90 -4.53 10.92 17.46
C TYR A 90 -4.76 11.35 16.01
N ILE A 91 -6.01 11.33 15.53
CA ILE A 91 -6.32 11.66 14.14
C ILE A 91 -6.09 13.14 13.87
N SER A 92 -6.54 14.04 14.75
CA SER A 92 -6.34 15.49 14.55
C SER A 92 -4.84 15.88 14.54
N PRO A 93 -4.01 15.45 15.53
CA PRO A 93 -2.56 15.65 15.47
C PRO A 93 -1.91 15.10 14.20
N LEU A 94 -2.29 13.89 13.79
CA LEU A 94 -1.75 13.26 12.58
C LEU A 94 -2.09 14.06 11.32
N VAL A 95 -3.34 14.53 11.18
CA VAL A 95 -3.73 15.37 10.04
C VAL A 95 -2.97 16.70 10.04
N SER A 96 -2.75 17.31 11.20
CA SER A 96 -1.95 18.55 11.29
C SER A 96 -0.54 18.35 10.75
N VAL A 97 0.14 17.29 11.18
CA VAL A 97 1.50 16.97 10.70
C VAL A 97 1.51 16.71 9.19
N LEU A 98 0.53 15.95 8.69
CA LEU A 98 0.41 15.67 7.26
C LEU A 98 0.19 16.96 6.45
N GLN A 99 -0.66 17.86 6.95
CA GLN A 99 -0.94 19.13 6.30
C GLN A 99 0.34 19.97 6.19
N ASP A 100 1.04 20.20 7.30
CA ASP A 100 2.24 21.05 7.32
C ASP A 100 3.31 20.51 6.36
N LYS A 101 3.50 19.19 6.35
CA LYS A 101 4.52 18.55 5.51
C LYS A 101 4.14 18.49 4.05
N LEU A 102 2.85 18.33 3.76
CA LEU A 102 2.37 18.40 2.39
C LEU A 102 2.50 19.82 1.84
N VAL A 103 2.28 20.87 2.64
CA VAL A 103 2.53 22.27 2.24
C VAL A 103 3.99 22.48 1.85
N ASP A 104 4.93 22.04 2.70
CA ASP A 104 6.35 22.28 2.52
C ASP A 104 6.98 21.49 1.36
N ASN A 105 6.48 20.28 1.07
CA ASN A 105 7.10 19.42 0.05
C ASN A 105 6.07 18.68 -0.83
N PRO A 106 5.72 19.24 -2.01
CA PRO A 106 4.80 18.61 -2.96
C PRO A 106 5.35 17.35 -3.64
N ARG A 107 6.60 16.93 -3.40
CA ARG A 107 7.15 15.71 -4.02
C ARG A 107 6.97 14.45 -3.18
N ILE A 108 6.60 14.58 -1.90
CA ILE A 108 6.40 13.45 -0.96
C ILE A 108 4.96 12.89 -1.04
N GLU A 109 4.18 13.42 -1.97
CA GLU A 109 2.72 13.33 -2.03
C GLU A 109 2.17 11.90 -1.97
N ILE A 110 2.65 10.95 -2.78
CA ILE A 110 2.00 9.65 -2.92
C ILE A 110 1.95 8.88 -1.58
N ALA A 111 3.06 8.88 -0.83
CA ALA A 111 3.16 8.10 0.39
C ALA A 111 2.36 8.73 1.54
N LEU A 112 2.33 10.06 1.64
CA LEU A 112 1.58 10.77 2.67
C LEU A 112 0.08 10.90 2.33
N PHE A 113 -0.28 11.01 1.05
CA PHE A 113 -1.69 10.99 0.62
C PHE A 113 -2.37 9.66 0.90
N ALA A 114 -1.61 8.55 0.92
CA ALA A 114 -2.16 7.26 1.35
C ALA A 114 -2.78 7.35 2.76
N TRP A 115 -2.14 8.09 3.67
CA TRP A 115 -2.63 8.32 5.03
C TRP A 115 -3.80 9.29 5.07
N VAL A 116 -3.74 10.39 4.31
CA VAL A 116 -4.88 11.32 4.16
C VAL A 116 -6.14 10.58 3.72
N ARG A 117 -6.01 9.75 2.67
CA ARG A 117 -7.11 8.95 2.13
C ARG A 117 -7.62 7.95 3.17
N ALA A 118 -6.72 7.25 3.86
CA ALA A 118 -7.10 6.30 4.91
C ALA A 118 -7.91 7.00 6.02
N ILE A 119 -7.47 8.18 6.47
CA ILE A 119 -8.18 8.94 7.52
C ILE A 119 -9.58 9.34 7.05
N LEU A 120 -9.72 9.85 5.83
CA LEU A 120 -11.03 10.18 5.26
C LEU A 120 -11.95 8.95 5.17
N CYS A 121 -11.43 7.80 4.77
CA CYS A 121 -12.21 6.58 4.64
C CYS A 121 -12.73 6.07 5.99
N TYR A 122 -11.93 6.11 7.06
CA TYR A 122 -12.29 5.49 8.35
C TYR A 122 -12.87 6.44 9.39
N HIS A 123 -12.57 7.74 9.29
CA HIS A 123 -12.98 8.73 10.28
C HIS A 123 -13.72 9.92 9.66
N GLY A 124 -14.10 9.82 8.38
CA GLY A 124 -14.82 10.86 7.64
C GLY A 124 -16.17 11.22 8.24
N ASP A 125 -16.90 10.22 8.74
CA ASP A 125 -18.19 10.36 9.43
C ASP A 125 -18.09 11.19 10.72
N LYS A 126 -16.94 11.15 11.38
CA LYS A 126 -16.66 11.90 12.62
C LYS A 126 -16.20 13.33 12.35
N LEU A 127 -15.90 13.69 11.10
CA LEU A 127 -15.52 15.05 10.72
C LEU A 127 -16.62 16.05 11.05
N GLU A 128 -17.88 15.67 10.89
CA GLU A 128 -19.01 16.55 11.21
C GLU A 128 -19.02 17.00 12.68
N LYS A 129 -18.44 16.20 13.57
CA LYS A 129 -18.46 16.39 15.02
C LYS A 129 -17.21 17.10 15.56
N SER A 130 -16.16 17.27 14.75
CA SER A 130 -14.90 17.87 15.17
C SER A 130 -14.57 19.12 14.35
N THR A 131 -14.67 20.29 14.97
CA THR A 131 -14.37 21.58 14.35
C THR A 131 -12.91 21.68 13.90
N ASP A 132 -11.98 21.15 14.69
CA ASP A 132 -10.55 21.18 14.39
C ASP A 132 -10.23 20.34 13.15
N LEU A 133 -10.79 19.13 13.07
CA LEU A 133 -10.62 18.27 11.90
C LEU A 133 -11.22 18.91 10.64
N LYS A 134 -12.38 19.57 10.74
CA LYS A 134 -12.96 20.31 9.60
C LYS A 134 -11.99 21.38 9.09
N GLN A 135 -11.36 22.14 9.98
CA GLN A 135 -10.40 23.16 9.57
C GLN A 135 -9.16 22.54 8.89
N CYS A 136 -8.62 21.46 9.45
CA CYS A 136 -7.49 20.75 8.87
C CYS A 136 -7.82 20.20 7.46
N PHE A 137 -8.99 19.57 7.29
CA PHE A 137 -9.41 19.06 5.99
C PHE A 137 -9.76 20.17 4.99
N PHE A 138 -10.30 21.30 5.44
CA PHE A 138 -10.53 22.45 4.57
C PHE A 138 -9.22 23.04 4.04
N LYS A 139 -8.19 23.16 4.89
CA LYS A 139 -6.85 23.59 4.46
C LYS A 139 -6.24 22.60 3.47
N LEU A 140 -6.39 21.30 3.74
CA LEU A 140 -5.91 20.24 2.85
C LEU A 140 -6.64 20.25 1.49
N HIS A 141 -7.95 20.49 1.49
CA HIS A 141 -8.74 20.66 0.27
C HIS A 141 -8.21 21.83 -0.57
N LYS A 142 -8.03 23.01 0.03
CA LYS A 142 -7.47 24.18 -0.68
C LYS A 142 -6.08 23.92 -1.25
N LEU A 143 -5.24 23.18 -0.52
CA LEU A 143 -3.91 22.79 -0.99
C LEU A 143 -4.00 21.91 -2.24
N ILE A 144 -4.87 20.89 -2.20
CA ILE A 144 -5.10 19.98 -3.34
C ILE A 144 -5.65 20.77 -4.54
N GLU A 145 -6.68 21.59 -4.33
CA GLU A 145 -7.32 22.40 -5.36
C GLU A 145 -6.32 23.35 -6.07
N SER A 146 -5.52 24.08 -5.28
CA SER A 146 -4.46 24.95 -5.81
C SER A 146 -3.42 24.19 -6.63
N ARG A 147 -3.10 22.95 -6.23
CA ARG A 147 -2.14 22.11 -6.95
C ARG A 147 -2.75 21.56 -8.23
N SER A 148 -3.98 21.07 -8.20
CA SER A 148 -4.69 20.58 -9.38
C SER A 148 -4.77 21.65 -10.48
N SER A 149 -5.13 22.88 -10.13
CA SER A 149 -5.12 24.01 -11.06
C SER A 149 -3.73 24.28 -11.65
N THR A 150 -2.68 24.17 -10.84
CA THR A 150 -1.29 24.30 -11.31
C THR A 150 -0.92 23.19 -12.29
N TYR A 151 -1.30 21.94 -12.00
CA TYR A 151 -1.03 20.79 -12.88
C TYR A 151 -1.76 20.89 -14.21
N GLU A 152 -2.98 21.40 -14.24
CA GLU A 152 -3.70 21.70 -15.48
C GLU A 152 -2.93 22.71 -16.34
N GLY A 153 -2.47 23.81 -15.73
CA GLY A 153 -1.64 24.82 -16.41
C GLY A 153 -0.32 24.24 -16.94
N VAL A 154 0.36 23.40 -16.16
CA VAL A 154 1.57 22.67 -16.60
C VAL A 154 1.26 21.72 -17.75
N GLY A 155 0.11 21.04 -17.73
CA GLY A 155 -0.33 20.18 -18.83
C GLY A 155 -0.52 20.95 -20.14
N VAL A 156 -1.12 22.14 -20.08
CA VAL A 156 -1.25 23.03 -21.24
C VAL A 156 0.14 23.47 -21.76
N LEU A 157 1.03 23.88 -20.86
CA LEU A 157 2.40 24.28 -21.23
C LEU A 157 3.19 23.12 -21.86
N LEU A 158 3.05 21.91 -21.33
CA LEU A 158 3.64 20.70 -21.89
C LEU A 158 3.12 20.47 -23.31
N GLY A 159 1.81 20.58 -23.52
CA GLY A 159 1.20 20.47 -24.85
C GLY A 159 1.72 21.52 -25.83
N HIS A 160 1.85 22.79 -25.42
CA HIS A 160 2.46 23.83 -26.25
C HIS A 160 3.92 23.53 -26.57
N THR A 161 4.69 23.06 -25.59
CA THR A 161 6.10 22.70 -25.77
C THR A 161 6.24 21.54 -26.75
N ASP A 162 5.38 20.52 -26.64
CA ASP A 162 5.35 19.37 -27.56
C ASP A 162 5.06 19.80 -29.00
N VAL A 163 4.14 20.75 -29.20
CA VAL A 163 3.85 21.31 -30.53
C VAL A 163 5.07 22.06 -31.08
N LEU A 164 5.69 22.93 -30.28
CA LEU A 164 6.88 23.67 -30.68
C LEU A 164 8.06 22.74 -31.03
N VAL A 165 8.27 21.70 -30.23
CA VAL A 165 9.30 20.69 -30.49
C VAL A 165 9.00 19.93 -31.78
N LYS A 166 7.74 19.57 -32.07
CA LYS A 166 7.37 18.94 -33.33
C LYS A 166 7.65 19.85 -34.53
N MET A 167 7.23 21.11 -34.46
CA MET A 167 7.49 22.09 -35.53
C MET A 167 9.00 22.29 -35.75
N MET A 168 9.77 22.44 -34.67
CA MET A 168 11.23 22.53 -34.78
C MET A 168 11.87 21.29 -35.40
N ILE A 169 11.38 20.08 -35.09
CA ILE A 169 11.88 18.83 -35.70
C ILE A 169 11.46 18.73 -37.17
N GLU A 170 10.28 19.22 -37.54
CA GLU A 170 9.83 19.29 -38.93
C GLU A 170 10.71 20.24 -39.76
N ASP A 171 11.05 21.41 -39.21
CA ASP A 171 11.93 22.39 -39.86
C ASP A 171 13.42 21.97 -39.82
N HIS A 172 13.83 21.23 -38.78
CA HIS A 172 15.20 20.79 -38.52
C HIS A 172 15.27 19.31 -38.11
N PRO A 173 15.15 18.36 -39.06
CA PRO A 173 15.11 16.92 -38.77
C PRO A 173 16.32 16.39 -38.00
N GLU A 174 17.47 17.04 -38.11
CA GLU A 174 18.71 16.74 -37.39
C GLU A 174 18.57 16.86 -35.86
N LEU A 175 17.64 17.68 -35.37
CA LEU A 175 17.40 17.90 -33.94
C LEU A 175 16.60 16.77 -33.28
N LYS A 176 16.03 15.85 -34.06
CA LYS A 176 15.19 14.75 -33.55
C LYS A 176 15.87 13.88 -32.49
N SER A 177 17.19 13.70 -32.59
CA SER A 177 17.97 12.94 -31.61
C SER A 177 18.20 13.70 -30.30
N ALA A 178 18.23 15.03 -30.34
CA ALA A 178 18.42 15.89 -29.17
C ALA A 178 17.17 15.96 -28.28
N PHE A 179 15.99 15.80 -28.86
CA PHE A 179 14.70 15.79 -28.14
C PHE A 179 14.16 14.39 -27.84
N ALA A 180 14.92 13.33 -28.15
CA ALA A 180 14.53 11.97 -27.79
C ALA A 180 14.62 11.79 -26.27
N LEU A 181 13.50 11.40 -25.64
CA LEU A 181 13.50 11.06 -24.21
C LEU A 181 14.54 9.95 -23.94
N PRO A 182 15.35 10.06 -22.87
CA PRO A 182 16.32 9.03 -22.53
C PRO A 182 15.59 7.69 -22.33
N LYS A 183 16.05 6.65 -23.04
CA LYS A 183 15.52 5.29 -22.89
C LYS A 183 15.77 4.82 -21.45
N GLY A 184 14.76 4.93 -20.59
CA GLY A 184 14.82 4.44 -19.21
C GLY A 184 13.99 5.18 -18.16
N SER A 185 13.33 6.30 -18.48
CA SER A 185 12.59 7.12 -17.50
C SER A 185 11.12 6.73 -17.26
N SER A 186 10.74 5.48 -17.55
CA SER A 186 9.48 4.90 -17.04
C SER A 186 9.79 3.75 -16.10
N LYS A 187 9.83 4.07 -14.80
CA LYS A 187 9.58 3.14 -13.70
C LYS A 187 8.78 3.85 -12.62
#